data_AF-A0A6C0C821-F1
#
_entry.id   AF-A0A6C0C821-F1
#
_cell.length_a   1.000
_cell.length_b   1.000
_cell.length_c   1.000
_cell.angle_alpha   90.00
_cell.angle_beta   90.00
_cell.angle_gamma   90.00
#
_symmetry.space_group_name_H-M   'P 1'
#
loop_
_entity.id
_entity.type
_entity.pdbx_description
1 polymer ?
#
loop_
_entity_poly.entity_id
_entity_poly.type
_entity_poly.pdbx_seq_one_letter_code
_entity_poly.pdbx_strand_id
1 'polypeptide(L)'
;MLSVPDDIILKIGDLLLDKDKIAITMMAKRFDRLKYKFIYRQKMIYDRILPLSYFDNFECIELPRYQRIYPKSVKYVHFVARTTEMPPKVTHLTFGDDFNRSVENVIPSSVTHLTLGHYFNQPITIPSSVTHLTFKLHFNQPVKIPSSVTHVTFGYSFNQPIEVPSSVTHLTFGPKFNQPIKIPTFTTHLKFGCYFNQPVIVPPSVTHLVFGDFFDQPLIDDNLLSVEEIMITQNYDNTINENLLPKIVRYYV
;
A
#
# COMPACT_ATOMS: atom_id res chain seq x y z
N MET A 1 9.18 6.59 48.07
CA MET A 1 8.52 6.48 46.75
C MET A 1 9.39 5.62 45.85
N LEU A 2 8.87 4.49 45.37
CA LEU A 2 9.56 3.67 44.37
C LEU A 2 9.65 4.47 43.06
N SER A 3 10.87 4.79 42.63
CA SER A 3 11.09 5.35 41.30
C SER A 3 10.87 4.24 40.29
N VAL A 4 9.93 4.43 39.36
CA VAL A 4 9.84 3.53 38.19
C VAL A 4 11.15 3.64 37.42
N PRO A 5 11.87 2.53 37.19
CA PRO A 5 13.11 2.53 36.42
C PRO A 5 12.90 3.02 34.97
N ASP A 6 13.91 3.73 34.43
CA ASP A 6 13.85 4.29 33.06
C ASP A 6 13.59 3.21 32.01
N ASP A 7 14.18 2.02 32.15
CA ASP A 7 14.02 0.87 31.26
C ASP A 7 12.57 0.37 31.17
N ILE A 8 11.85 0.35 32.29
CA ILE A 8 10.41 0.03 32.28
C ILE A 8 9.64 1.09 31.48
N ILE A 9 9.96 2.37 31.68
CA ILE A 9 9.30 3.46 30.95
C ILE A 9 9.61 3.40 29.45
N LEU A 10 10.84 3.02 29.07
CA LEU A 10 11.21 2.83 27.66
C LEU A 10 10.43 1.66 27.04
N LYS A 11 10.24 0.56 27.78
CA LYS A 11 9.45 -0.58 27.30
C LYS A 11 7.96 -0.25 27.16
N ILE A 12 7.41 0.55 28.08
CA ILE A 12 6.07 1.12 27.93
C ILE A 12 6.05 2.04 26.71
N GLY A 13 7.08 2.87 26.53
CA GLY A 13 7.24 3.77 25.39
C GLY A 13 7.14 3.04 24.05
N ASP A 14 7.69 1.84 23.90
CA ASP A 14 7.58 1.05 22.67
C ASP A 14 6.13 0.73 22.28
N LEU A 15 5.19 0.75 23.23
CA LEU A 15 3.77 0.51 23.03
C LEU A 15 2.96 1.80 22.81
N LEU A 16 3.59 2.98 22.96
CA LEU A 16 2.94 4.28 22.89
C LEU A 16 3.08 4.95 21.53
N LEU A 17 2.11 5.81 21.21
CA LEU A 17 2.25 6.75 20.10
C LEU A 17 3.29 7.81 20.42
N ASP A 18 3.90 8.38 19.38
CA ASP A 18 4.97 9.37 19.56
C ASP A 18 4.50 10.63 20.30
N LYS A 19 3.26 11.05 20.07
CA LYS A 19 2.63 12.15 20.84
C LYS A 19 2.56 11.85 22.34
N ASP A 20 2.28 10.60 22.72
CA ASP A 20 2.12 10.19 24.12
C ASP A 20 3.49 10.07 24.79
N LYS A 21 4.52 9.62 24.05
CA LYS A 21 5.92 9.67 24.50
C LYS A 21 6.35 11.10 24.83
N ILE A 22 6.03 12.06 23.96
CA ILE A 22 6.33 13.49 24.20
C ILE A 22 5.51 14.01 25.40
N ALA A 23 4.24 13.61 25.54
CA ALA A 23 3.44 13.97 26.71
C ALA A 23 4.11 13.52 28.01
N ILE A 24 4.60 12.27 28.09
CA ILE A 24 5.33 11.74 29.24
C ILE A 24 6.57 12.58 29.57
N THR A 25 7.34 13.00 28.56
CA THR A 25 8.57 13.78 28.79
C THR A 25 8.26 15.17 29.35
N MET A 26 7.07 15.70 29.09
CA MET A 26 6.59 16.99 29.59
C MET A 26 5.99 16.91 31.01
N MET A 27 5.60 15.73 31.49
CA MET A 27 4.89 15.60 32.78
C MET A 27 5.75 16.02 33.99
N ALA A 28 7.06 15.81 33.93
CA ALA A 28 7.96 16.17 35.02
C ALA A 28 9.40 16.32 34.52
N LYS A 29 10.18 17.21 35.15
CA LYS A 29 11.60 17.45 34.82
C LYS A 29 12.43 16.16 34.75
N ARG A 30 12.15 15.17 35.61
CA ARG A 30 12.85 13.87 35.61
C ARG A 30 12.65 13.07 34.32
N PHE A 31 11.52 13.25 33.63
CA PHE A 31 11.16 12.52 32.41
C PHE A 31 11.60 13.23 31.14
N ASP A 32 12.03 14.50 31.21
CA ASP A 32 12.48 15.25 30.05
C ASP A 32 13.61 14.53 29.29
N ARG A 33 14.53 13.88 30.04
CA ARG A 33 15.64 13.10 29.46
C ARG A 33 15.19 11.89 28.62
N LEU A 34 13.95 11.41 28.76
CA LEU A 34 13.47 10.25 28.03
C LEU A 34 13.27 10.55 26.54
N LYS A 35 13.10 11.83 26.14
CA LYS A 35 12.99 12.21 24.72
C LYS A 35 14.22 11.85 23.90
N TYR A 36 15.38 11.77 24.55
CA TYR A 36 16.65 11.36 23.92
C TYR A 36 16.84 9.84 23.85
N LYS A 37 15.97 9.07 24.51
CA LYS A 37 16.05 7.61 24.58
C LYS A 37 14.91 6.93 23.84
N PHE A 38 13.74 7.58 23.75
CA PHE A 38 12.62 7.07 22.99
C PHE A 38 12.94 6.99 21.50
N ILE A 39 12.45 5.93 20.88
CA ILE A 39 12.43 5.77 19.42
C ILE A 39 11.05 6.20 18.90
N TYR A 40 11.05 7.06 17.90
CA TYR A 40 9.86 7.64 17.30
C TYR A 40 9.56 6.95 15.98
N ARG A 41 8.36 6.36 15.86
CA ARG A 41 7.99 5.44 14.77
C ARG A 41 6.97 6.02 13.80
N GLN A 42 6.26 7.07 14.20
CA GLN A 42 5.29 7.73 13.34
C GLN A 42 6.00 8.55 12.26
N LYS A 43 5.38 8.65 11.09
CA LYS A 43 5.91 9.42 9.97
C LYS A 43 6.02 10.91 10.33
N MET A 44 7.23 11.45 10.32
CA MET A 44 7.49 12.85 10.63
C MET A 44 8.09 13.62 9.45
N ILE A 45 7.66 14.86 9.25
CA ILE A 45 8.23 15.75 8.24
C ILE A 45 9.67 16.10 8.64
N TYR A 46 10.62 15.88 7.73
CA TYR A 46 12.05 16.06 7.98
C TYR A 46 12.41 17.42 8.59
N ASP A 47 11.89 18.50 8.01
CA ASP A 47 12.19 19.87 8.43
C ASP A 47 11.76 20.14 9.89
N ARG A 48 10.77 19.41 10.43
CA ARG A 48 10.32 19.54 11.83
C ARG A 48 11.25 18.87 12.83
N ILE A 49 11.98 17.84 12.40
CA ILE A 49 12.83 17.04 13.28
C ILE A 49 14.30 17.41 13.17
N LEU A 50 14.72 18.03 12.06
CA LEU A 50 16.09 18.46 11.82
C LEU A 50 16.73 19.26 12.98
N PRO A 51 16.05 20.23 13.63
CA PRO A 51 16.66 20.99 14.72
C PRO A 51 16.65 20.24 16.07
N LEU A 52 16.02 19.06 16.15
CA LEU A 52 15.89 18.34 17.42
C LEU A 52 17.20 17.63 17.75
N SER A 53 17.68 17.83 18.98
CA SER A 53 18.88 17.18 19.51
C SER A 53 18.78 15.64 19.59
N TYR A 54 17.58 15.08 19.42
CA TYR A 54 17.29 13.64 19.35
C TYR A 54 16.83 13.21 17.95
N PHE A 55 17.22 13.97 16.91
CA PHE A 55 16.95 13.70 15.50
C PHE A 55 17.25 12.26 15.07
N ASP A 56 18.29 11.65 15.62
CA ASP A 56 18.71 10.29 15.27
C ASP A 56 17.69 9.21 15.66
N ASN A 57 16.75 9.49 16.56
CA ASN A 57 15.81 8.52 17.11
C ASN A 57 14.53 8.32 16.27
N PHE A 58 14.41 8.99 15.11
CA PHE A 58 13.25 8.87 14.23
C PHE A 58 13.43 7.76 13.20
N GLU A 59 12.51 6.80 13.16
CA GLU A 59 12.57 5.68 12.21
C GLU A 59 11.82 5.95 10.89
N CYS A 60 10.87 6.89 10.88
CA CYS A 60 10.02 7.16 9.73
C CYS A 60 9.98 8.66 9.41
N ILE A 61 10.51 9.03 8.23
CA ILE A 61 10.60 10.42 7.81
C ILE A 61 9.95 10.65 6.45
N GLU A 62 9.43 11.86 6.25
CA GLU A 62 8.98 12.37 4.96
C GLU A 62 9.90 13.51 4.52
N LEU A 63 10.54 13.30 3.36
CA LEU A 63 11.45 14.26 2.75
C LEU A 63 10.66 15.19 1.81
N PRO A 64 10.59 16.51 2.10
CA PRO A 64 9.95 17.46 1.18
C PRO A 64 10.84 17.78 -0.04
N ARG A 65 12.13 17.50 0.06
CA ARG A 65 13.17 17.74 -0.95
C ARG A 65 14.34 16.79 -0.74
N TYR A 66 15.23 16.71 -1.70
CA TYR A 66 16.44 15.89 -1.59
C TYR A 66 17.26 16.30 -0.36
N GLN A 67 17.68 15.32 0.44
CA GLN A 67 18.50 15.52 1.64
C GLN A 67 19.68 14.55 1.66
N ARG A 68 20.81 15.02 2.21
CA ARG A 68 22.04 14.22 2.38
C ARG A 68 22.18 13.60 3.77
N ILE A 69 21.55 14.18 4.79
CA ILE A 69 21.66 13.76 6.19
C ILE A 69 20.36 13.07 6.59
N TYR A 70 20.48 11.91 7.25
CA TYR A 70 19.36 11.08 7.68
C TYR A 70 19.52 10.71 9.15
N PRO A 71 18.43 10.52 9.91
CA PRO A 71 18.50 9.94 11.25
C PRO A 71 19.23 8.61 11.23
N LYS A 72 20.08 8.33 12.22
CA LYS A 72 20.75 7.03 12.33
C LYS A 72 19.77 5.85 12.40
N SER A 73 18.64 6.01 13.09
CA SER A 73 17.62 4.95 13.23
C SER A 73 16.62 4.89 12.07
N VAL A 74 16.79 5.69 11.00
CA VAL A 74 15.80 5.71 9.92
C VAL A 74 15.65 4.35 9.24
N LYS A 75 14.40 3.91 9.09
CA LYS A 75 14.01 2.69 8.38
C LYS A 75 13.13 3.02 7.18
N TYR A 76 12.26 4.02 7.32
CA TYR A 76 11.29 4.41 6.32
C TYR A 76 11.53 5.85 5.89
N VAL A 77 11.76 6.02 4.59
CA VAL A 77 12.00 7.33 3.98
C VAL A 77 10.97 7.50 2.88
N HIS A 78 10.00 8.37 3.12
CA HIS A 78 8.97 8.77 2.16
C HIS A 78 9.47 9.96 1.34
N PHE A 79 9.31 9.88 0.03
CA PHE A 79 9.69 10.95 -0.88
C PHE A 79 8.68 11.10 -2.01
N VAL A 80 8.27 12.34 -2.28
CA VAL A 80 7.44 12.70 -3.43
C VAL A 80 8.33 13.22 -4.55
N ALA A 81 8.51 12.42 -5.58
CA ALA A 81 9.32 12.74 -6.75
C ALA A 81 8.60 13.70 -7.69
N ARG A 82 9.17 14.89 -7.87
CA ARG A 82 8.80 15.86 -8.92
C ARG A 82 9.81 15.93 -10.06
N THR A 83 10.96 15.29 -9.88
CA THR A 83 12.08 15.20 -10.82
C THR A 83 12.55 13.74 -10.88
N THR A 84 13.62 13.47 -11.63
CA THR A 84 14.28 12.15 -11.68
C THR A 84 15.44 12.04 -10.68
N GLU A 85 15.68 13.05 -9.83
CA GLU A 85 16.71 13.00 -8.81
C GLU A 85 16.17 12.35 -7.54
N MET A 86 16.61 11.11 -7.27
CA MET A 86 16.12 10.31 -6.15
C MET A 86 17.13 10.26 -5.00
N PRO A 87 16.71 10.51 -3.75
CA PRO A 87 17.56 10.23 -2.60
C PRO A 87 17.84 8.72 -2.45
N PRO A 88 19.07 8.30 -2.09
CA PRO A 88 19.49 6.90 -2.18
C PRO A 88 18.83 5.97 -1.16
N LYS A 89 18.31 6.51 -0.05
CA LYS A 89 17.66 5.75 1.05
C LYS A 89 16.14 5.71 0.97
N VAL A 90 15.53 6.20 -0.12
CA VAL A 90 14.06 6.22 -0.25
C VAL A 90 13.53 4.79 -0.26
N THR A 91 12.63 4.49 0.67
CA THR A 91 11.92 3.20 0.71
C THR A 91 10.49 3.32 0.21
N HIS A 92 9.89 4.49 0.34
CA HIS A 92 8.53 4.79 -0.11
C HIS A 92 8.56 5.94 -1.10
N LEU A 93 8.42 5.61 -2.39
CA LEU A 93 8.48 6.57 -3.48
C LEU A 93 7.08 6.82 -4.05
N THR A 94 6.70 8.09 -4.14
CA THR A 94 5.50 8.53 -4.86
C THR A 94 5.90 9.50 -5.96
N PHE A 95 5.60 9.21 -7.21
CA PHE A 95 5.69 10.22 -8.26
C PHE A 95 4.54 11.21 -8.11
N GLY A 96 4.86 12.50 -8.17
CA GLY A 96 3.89 13.59 -8.07
C GLY A 96 2.81 13.47 -9.15
N ASP A 97 1.65 14.06 -8.89
CA ASP A 97 0.46 13.79 -9.70
C ASP A 97 0.62 14.22 -11.16
N ASP A 98 1.28 15.34 -11.41
CA ASP A 98 1.60 15.87 -12.76
C ASP A 98 2.87 15.25 -13.38
N PHE A 99 3.53 14.32 -12.69
CA PHE A 99 4.76 13.70 -13.20
C PHE A 99 4.42 12.67 -14.28
N ASN A 100 4.78 12.98 -15.53
CA ASN A 100 4.57 12.09 -16.68
C ASN A 100 5.81 12.05 -17.60
N ARG A 101 6.96 11.68 -17.03
CA ARG A 101 8.23 11.51 -17.76
C ARG A 101 8.72 10.08 -17.59
N SER A 102 9.59 9.61 -18.49
CA SER A 102 10.23 8.30 -18.33
C SER A 102 11.00 8.22 -17.00
N VAL A 103 10.91 7.07 -16.34
CA VAL A 103 11.58 6.77 -15.06
C VAL A 103 12.45 5.51 -15.17
N GLU A 104 12.82 5.15 -16.39
CA GLU A 104 13.68 4.01 -16.65
C GLU A 104 15.01 4.17 -15.91
N ASN A 105 15.37 3.17 -15.09
CA ASN A 105 16.58 3.15 -14.27
C ASN A 105 16.71 4.30 -13.24
N VAL A 106 15.62 5.03 -12.95
CA VAL A 106 15.63 6.15 -11.99
C VAL A 106 15.24 5.68 -10.58
N ILE A 107 14.43 4.64 -10.45
CA ILE A 107 13.89 4.19 -9.17
C ILE A 107 14.97 3.42 -8.39
N PRO A 108 15.38 3.88 -7.20
CA PRO A 108 16.39 3.20 -6.40
C PRO A 108 15.96 1.78 -5.98
N SER A 109 16.92 0.86 -5.88
CA SER A 109 16.68 -0.51 -5.41
C SER A 109 16.33 -0.60 -3.91
N SER A 110 16.40 0.51 -3.18
CA SER A 110 15.92 0.63 -1.80
C SER A 110 14.40 0.81 -1.71
N VAL A 111 13.73 1.14 -2.82
CA VAL A 111 12.28 1.36 -2.86
C VAL A 111 11.54 0.04 -2.71
N THR A 112 10.69 -0.04 -1.68
CA THR A 112 9.79 -1.17 -1.40
C THR A 112 8.34 -0.82 -1.67
N HIS A 113 7.96 0.45 -1.57
CA HIS A 113 6.62 0.95 -1.88
C HIS A 113 6.70 1.98 -2.99
N LEU A 114 6.02 1.71 -4.10
CA LEU A 114 6.03 2.56 -5.29
C LEU A 114 4.60 2.98 -5.65
N THR A 115 4.38 4.29 -5.74
CA THR A 115 3.14 4.89 -6.24
C THR A 115 3.43 5.75 -7.47
N LEU A 116 2.77 5.47 -8.59
CA LEU A 116 2.82 6.29 -9.80
C LEU A 116 1.71 7.34 -9.77
N GLY A 117 2.05 8.59 -10.06
CA GLY A 117 1.15 9.76 -9.95
C GLY A 117 -0.10 9.69 -10.85
N HIS A 118 -1.08 10.55 -10.60
CA HIS A 118 -2.37 10.53 -11.31
C HIS A 118 -2.24 10.58 -12.83
N TYR A 119 -1.34 11.42 -13.37
CA TYR A 119 -1.13 11.60 -14.81
C TYR A 119 0.02 10.75 -15.39
N PHE A 120 0.66 9.89 -14.60
CA PHE A 120 1.74 9.04 -15.09
C PHE A 120 1.20 7.98 -16.06
N ASN A 121 1.65 8.01 -17.32
CA ASN A 121 1.24 7.05 -18.35
C ASN A 121 2.39 6.69 -19.30
N GLN A 122 3.59 6.47 -18.73
CA GLN A 122 4.78 6.03 -19.48
C GLN A 122 5.07 4.55 -19.21
N PRO A 123 5.75 3.84 -20.14
CA PRO A 123 6.32 2.52 -19.84
C PRO A 123 7.23 2.55 -18.61
N ILE A 124 7.23 1.48 -17.83
CA ILE A 124 7.98 1.41 -16.58
C ILE A 124 8.50 -0.01 -16.30
N THR A 125 9.75 -0.08 -15.85
CA THR A 125 10.33 -1.29 -15.26
C THR A 125 10.29 -1.15 -13.74
N ILE A 126 9.52 -2.02 -13.08
CA ILE A 126 9.39 -2.02 -11.62
C ILE A 126 10.60 -2.74 -11.00
N PRO A 127 11.35 -2.14 -10.07
CA PRO A 127 12.45 -2.82 -9.38
C PRO A 127 11.99 -4.04 -8.59
N SER A 128 12.84 -5.07 -8.52
CA SER A 128 12.57 -6.31 -7.77
C SER A 128 12.59 -6.16 -6.25
N SER A 129 12.84 -4.96 -5.74
CA SER A 129 12.72 -4.60 -4.33
C SER A 129 11.30 -4.19 -3.94
N VAL A 130 10.46 -3.85 -4.93
CA VAL A 130 9.10 -3.34 -4.70
C VAL A 130 8.19 -4.48 -4.24
N THR A 131 7.55 -4.28 -3.10
CA THR A 131 6.55 -5.18 -2.51
C THR A 131 5.13 -4.63 -2.62
N HIS A 132 4.98 -3.30 -2.62
CA HIS A 132 3.69 -2.62 -2.75
C HIS A 132 3.72 -1.67 -3.94
N LEU A 133 2.79 -1.86 -4.85
CA LEU A 133 2.73 -1.14 -6.11
C LEU A 133 1.35 -0.52 -6.32
N THR A 134 1.30 0.77 -6.58
CA THR A 134 0.06 1.50 -6.85
C THR A 134 0.19 2.31 -8.13
N PHE A 135 -0.73 2.07 -9.05
CA PHE A 135 -0.95 2.91 -10.23
C PHE A 135 -2.15 3.80 -9.96
N LYS A 136 -2.00 5.12 -10.09
CA LYS A 136 -3.14 6.05 -9.99
C LYS A 136 -3.88 6.18 -11.34
N LEU A 137 -4.66 7.25 -11.49
CA LEU A 137 -5.83 7.36 -12.35
C LEU A 137 -5.60 7.08 -13.85
N HIS A 138 -4.54 7.58 -14.48
CA HIS A 138 -4.38 7.55 -15.94
C HIS A 138 -3.48 6.45 -16.50
N PHE A 139 -2.80 5.66 -15.67
CA PHE A 139 -1.89 4.63 -16.17
C PHE A 139 -2.65 3.54 -16.95
N ASN A 140 -2.28 3.35 -18.22
CA ASN A 140 -2.86 2.33 -19.10
C ASN A 140 -1.82 1.78 -20.09
N GLN A 141 -0.65 1.43 -19.59
CA GLN A 141 0.43 0.80 -20.37
C GLN A 141 0.59 -0.68 -19.99
N PRO A 142 1.06 -1.54 -20.91
CA PRO A 142 1.54 -2.87 -20.54
C PRO A 142 2.62 -2.77 -19.47
N VAL A 143 2.56 -3.63 -18.46
CA VAL A 143 3.51 -3.62 -17.34
C VAL A 143 3.81 -5.04 -16.87
N LYS A 144 5.06 -5.30 -16.51
CA LYS A 144 5.47 -6.55 -15.86
C LYS A 144 5.57 -6.31 -14.36
N ILE A 145 4.84 -7.10 -13.58
CA ILE A 145 4.87 -7.03 -12.12
C ILE A 145 5.92 -8.03 -11.61
N PRO A 146 6.95 -7.58 -10.86
CA PRO A 146 7.99 -8.47 -10.37
C PRO A 146 7.47 -9.39 -9.27
N SER A 147 8.08 -10.56 -9.13
CA SER A 147 7.69 -11.58 -8.14
C SER A 147 7.88 -11.16 -6.68
N SER A 148 8.49 -10.00 -6.41
CA SER A 148 8.58 -9.40 -5.08
C SER A 148 7.27 -8.72 -4.63
N VAL A 149 6.38 -8.38 -5.57
CA VAL A 149 5.15 -7.64 -5.27
C VAL A 149 4.14 -8.55 -4.59
N THR A 150 3.64 -8.09 -3.44
CA THR A 150 2.57 -8.75 -2.67
C THR A 150 1.25 -7.99 -2.75
N HIS A 151 1.31 -6.67 -2.93
CA HIS A 151 0.14 -5.80 -3.03
C HIS A 151 0.20 -4.97 -4.30
N VAL A 152 -0.85 -5.05 -5.13
CA VAL A 152 -0.96 -4.24 -6.34
C VAL A 152 -2.35 -3.61 -6.45
N THR A 153 -2.37 -2.31 -6.74
CA THR A 153 -3.59 -1.55 -7.00
C THR A 153 -3.47 -0.85 -8.35
N PHE A 154 -4.39 -1.14 -9.25
CA PHE A 154 -4.53 -0.45 -10.53
C PHE A 154 -5.55 0.67 -10.43
N GLY A 155 -5.23 1.80 -11.07
CA GLY A 155 -6.09 2.98 -11.08
C GLY A 155 -7.18 2.91 -12.15
N TYR A 156 -7.94 4.02 -12.24
CA TYR A 156 -9.16 4.10 -13.05
C TYR A 156 -9.03 3.64 -14.49
N SER A 157 -7.96 4.04 -15.19
CA SER A 157 -7.84 3.88 -16.64
C SER A 157 -7.24 2.56 -17.11
N PHE A 158 -6.68 1.75 -16.20
CA PHE A 158 -5.96 0.54 -16.59
C PHE A 158 -6.92 -0.52 -17.15
N ASN A 159 -6.71 -0.90 -18.42
CA ASN A 159 -7.49 -1.93 -19.10
C ASN A 159 -6.64 -2.73 -20.09
N GLN A 160 -5.41 -3.08 -19.68
CA GLN A 160 -4.51 -3.92 -20.48
C GLN A 160 -4.55 -5.37 -19.96
N PRO A 161 -4.31 -6.38 -20.84
CA PRO A 161 -3.99 -7.73 -20.40
C PRO A 161 -2.80 -7.72 -19.44
N ILE A 162 -2.86 -8.50 -18.38
CA ILE A 162 -1.83 -8.50 -17.33
C ILE A 162 -1.61 -9.90 -16.77
N GLU A 163 -0.34 -10.27 -16.63
CA GLU A 163 0.08 -11.43 -15.87
C GLU A 163 0.48 -10.99 -14.47
N VAL A 164 -0.19 -11.53 -13.46
CA VAL A 164 0.05 -11.22 -12.05
C VAL A 164 0.87 -12.37 -11.44
N PRO A 165 2.01 -12.10 -10.77
CA PRO A 165 2.85 -13.15 -10.20
C PRO A 165 2.17 -13.83 -9.00
N SER A 166 2.59 -15.08 -8.72
CA SER A 166 2.03 -15.90 -7.64
C SER A 166 2.16 -15.29 -6.24
N SER A 167 3.11 -14.38 -6.03
CA SER A 167 3.36 -13.69 -4.77
C SER A 167 2.31 -12.65 -4.38
N VAL A 168 1.44 -12.23 -5.32
CA VAL A 168 0.41 -11.22 -5.03
C VAL A 168 -0.70 -11.80 -4.17
N THR A 169 -0.82 -11.25 -2.96
CA THR A 169 -1.86 -11.58 -1.99
C THR A 169 -3.04 -10.61 -2.05
N HIS A 170 -2.79 -9.34 -2.40
CA HIS A 170 -3.82 -8.31 -2.51
C HIS A 170 -3.81 -7.69 -3.92
N LEU A 171 -4.91 -7.90 -4.65
CA LEU A 171 -5.08 -7.46 -6.03
C LEU A 171 -6.33 -6.59 -6.14
N THR A 172 -6.14 -5.32 -6.48
CA THR A 172 -7.24 -4.38 -6.72
C THR A 172 -7.15 -3.81 -8.12
N PHE A 173 -8.25 -3.92 -8.88
CA PHE A 173 -8.41 -3.30 -10.18
C PHE A 173 -9.25 -2.02 -10.08
N GLY A 174 -8.91 -1.05 -10.93
CA GLY A 174 -9.67 0.19 -11.06
C GLY A 174 -10.89 0.02 -11.98
N PRO A 175 -11.81 1.00 -11.98
CA PRO A 175 -13.10 0.91 -12.67
C PRO A 175 -13.10 0.41 -14.12
N LYS A 176 -12.17 0.83 -14.99
CA LYS A 176 -12.20 0.48 -16.43
C LYS A 176 -11.65 -0.91 -16.76
N PHE A 177 -11.10 -1.65 -15.81
CA PHE A 177 -10.54 -2.97 -16.10
C PHE A 177 -11.65 -3.96 -16.46
N ASN A 178 -11.61 -4.49 -17.67
CA ASN A 178 -12.55 -5.48 -18.17
C ASN A 178 -11.86 -6.46 -19.14
N GLN A 179 -10.70 -6.98 -18.74
CA GLN A 179 -9.97 -8.01 -19.49
C GLN A 179 -10.07 -9.37 -18.79
N PRO A 180 -10.01 -10.49 -19.53
CA PRO A 180 -9.81 -11.80 -18.94
C PRO A 180 -8.53 -11.83 -18.09
N ILE A 181 -8.61 -12.45 -16.92
CA ILE A 181 -7.52 -12.46 -15.94
C ILE A 181 -7.40 -13.84 -15.29
N LYS A 182 -6.17 -14.33 -15.17
CA LYS A 182 -5.86 -15.48 -14.32
C LYS A 182 -5.43 -14.97 -12.94
N ILE A 183 -6.21 -15.30 -11.92
CA ILE A 183 -5.91 -14.88 -10.55
C ILE A 183 -4.77 -15.75 -9.97
N PRO A 184 -3.76 -15.15 -9.33
CA PRO A 184 -2.68 -15.89 -8.68
C PRO A 184 -3.17 -16.81 -7.55
N THR A 185 -2.52 -17.96 -7.37
CA THR A 185 -2.96 -19.01 -6.44
C THR A 185 -2.93 -18.63 -4.96
N PHE A 186 -2.20 -17.57 -4.58
CA PHE A 186 -2.08 -17.11 -3.18
C PHE A 186 -2.79 -15.76 -2.93
N THR A 187 -3.61 -15.29 -3.87
CA THR A 187 -4.41 -14.07 -3.68
C THR A 187 -5.46 -14.31 -2.61
N THR A 188 -5.46 -13.50 -1.55
CA THR A 188 -6.43 -13.55 -0.45
C THR A 188 -7.49 -12.45 -0.57
N HIS A 189 -7.13 -11.29 -1.11
CA HIS A 189 -8.04 -10.17 -1.31
C HIS A 189 -8.07 -9.80 -2.79
N LEU A 190 -9.25 -9.89 -3.39
CA LEU A 190 -9.48 -9.59 -4.80
C LEU A 190 -10.62 -8.59 -4.94
N LYS A 191 -10.31 -7.44 -5.56
CA LYS A 191 -11.29 -6.41 -5.86
C LYS A 191 -11.26 -6.04 -7.33
N PHE A 192 -12.42 -6.12 -7.97
CA PHE A 192 -12.64 -5.64 -9.32
C PHE A 192 -13.25 -4.23 -9.35
N GLY A 193 -13.07 -3.55 -10.47
CA GLY A 193 -13.66 -2.25 -10.73
C GLY A 193 -15.07 -2.35 -11.31
N CYS A 194 -15.78 -1.21 -11.35
CA CYS A 194 -17.18 -1.10 -11.75
C CYS A 194 -17.50 -1.81 -13.08
N TYR A 195 -16.66 -1.69 -14.12
CA TYR A 195 -16.96 -2.20 -15.46
C TYR A 195 -16.50 -3.65 -15.72
N PHE A 196 -15.97 -4.35 -14.71
CA PHE A 196 -15.53 -5.73 -14.90
C PHE A 196 -16.73 -6.68 -15.05
N ASN A 197 -16.83 -7.37 -16.19
CA ASN A 197 -17.87 -8.36 -16.44
C ASN A 197 -17.34 -9.54 -17.28
N GLN A 198 -16.16 -10.05 -16.92
CA GLN A 198 -15.57 -11.23 -17.54
C GLN A 198 -15.75 -12.46 -16.64
N PRO A 199 -15.85 -13.67 -17.22
CA PRO A 199 -15.71 -14.91 -16.46
C PRO A 199 -14.37 -14.94 -15.73
N VAL A 200 -14.37 -15.32 -14.46
CA VAL A 200 -13.16 -15.41 -13.64
C VAL A 200 -13.19 -16.67 -12.78
N ILE A 201 -12.08 -17.40 -12.78
CA ILE A 201 -11.86 -18.52 -11.86
C ILE A 201 -11.17 -17.96 -10.63
N VAL A 202 -11.85 -18.05 -9.49
CA VAL A 202 -11.35 -17.54 -8.21
C VAL A 202 -10.64 -18.68 -7.47
N PRO A 203 -9.36 -18.53 -7.08
CA PRO A 203 -8.65 -19.57 -6.38
C PRO A 203 -9.17 -19.70 -4.93
N PRO A 204 -9.05 -20.90 -4.32
CA PRO A 204 -9.61 -21.17 -3.00
C PRO A 204 -8.92 -20.41 -1.84
N SER A 205 -7.86 -19.65 -2.14
CA SER A 205 -7.17 -18.80 -1.19
C SER A 205 -7.83 -17.44 -1.00
N VAL A 206 -8.75 -17.03 -1.90
CA VAL A 206 -9.45 -15.74 -1.80
C VAL A 206 -10.45 -15.81 -0.66
N THR A 207 -10.26 -14.96 0.34
CA THR A 207 -11.19 -14.82 1.47
C THR A 207 -12.12 -13.61 1.31
N HIS A 208 -11.66 -12.55 0.63
CA HIS A 208 -12.43 -11.34 0.39
C HIS A 208 -12.51 -11.06 -1.11
N LEU A 209 -13.73 -11.08 -1.65
CA LEU A 209 -13.99 -10.88 -3.07
C LEU A 209 -14.97 -9.73 -3.27
N VAL A 210 -14.59 -8.74 -4.07
CA VAL A 210 -15.44 -7.61 -4.42
C VAL A 210 -15.58 -7.49 -5.93
N PHE A 211 -16.81 -7.57 -6.43
CA PHE A 211 -17.14 -7.25 -7.81
C PHE A 211 -17.69 -5.84 -7.92
N GLY A 212 -17.53 -5.25 -9.12
CA GLY A 212 -18.04 -3.91 -9.43
C GLY A 212 -19.50 -3.90 -9.92
N ASP A 213 -20.02 -2.68 -10.10
CA ASP A 213 -21.42 -2.38 -10.40
C ASP A 213 -22.03 -3.07 -11.63
N PHE A 214 -21.22 -3.41 -12.63
CA PHE A 214 -21.68 -4.02 -13.89
C PHE A 214 -21.33 -5.50 -14.01
N PHE A 215 -20.84 -6.13 -12.94
CA PHE A 215 -20.58 -7.56 -12.94
C PHE A 215 -21.90 -8.33 -12.91
N ASP A 216 -22.10 -9.22 -13.87
CA ASP A 216 -23.33 -10.02 -13.98
C ASP A 216 -23.03 -11.40 -14.61
N GLN A 217 -21.89 -12.00 -14.23
CA GLN A 217 -21.56 -13.39 -14.60
C GLN A 217 -22.14 -14.36 -13.56
N PRO A 218 -22.46 -15.61 -13.95
CA PRO A 218 -22.99 -16.61 -13.03
C PRO A 218 -21.98 -16.95 -11.92
N LEU A 219 -22.44 -16.93 -10.67
CA LEU A 219 -21.66 -17.29 -9.48
C LEU A 219 -21.97 -18.73 -9.08
N ILE A 220 -21.42 -19.68 -9.84
CA ILE A 220 -21.69 -21.12 -9.68
C ILE A 220 -20.45 -21.98 -9.38
N ASP A 221 -19.26 -21.38 -9.38
CA ASP A 221 -17.99 -22.10 -9.13
C ASP A 221 -17.87 -22.51 -7.65
N ASP A 222 -17.64 -23.79 -7.38
CA ASP A 222 -17.42 -24.34 -6.04
C ASP A 222 -16.20 -23.73 -5.33
N ASN A 223 -15.21 -23.21 -6.08
CA ASN A 223 -14.08 -22.51 -5.46
C ASN A 223 -14.53 -21.27 -4.67
N LEU A 224 -15.67 -20.66 -5.02
CA LEU A 224 -16.25 -19.52 -4.30
C LEU A 224 -16.73 -19.90 -2.89
N LEU A 225 -16.93 -21.20 -2.60
CA LEU A 225 -17.31 -21.66 -1.26
C LEU A 225 -16.21 -21.43 -0.22
N SER A 226 -14.97 -21.18 -0.63
CA SER A 226 -13.87 -20.81 0.26
C SER A 226 -13.91 -19.34 0.71
N VAL A 227 -14.61 -18.48 -0.03
CA VAL A 227 -14.64 -17.03 0.20
C VAL A 227 -15.45 -16.73 1.46
N GLU A 228 -14.93 -15.90 2.35
CA GLU A 228 -15.62 -15.48 3.58
C GLU A 228 -16.70 -14.45 3.26
N GLU A 229 -16.39 -13.50 2.40
CA GLU A 229 -17.29 -12.43 1.98
C GLU A 229 -17.20 -12.15 0.47
N ILE A 230 -18.36 -12.16 -0.20
CA ILE A 230 -18.51 -11.81 -1.61
C ILE A 230 -19.38 -10.56 -1.70
N MET A 231 -18.79 -9.43 -2.10
CA MET A 231 -19.51 -8.19 -2.32
C MET A 231 -19.93 -8.03 -3.77
N ILE A 232 -21.24 -7.85 -4.00
CA ILE A 232 -21.84 -7.56 -5.31
C ILE A 232 -22.83 -6.40 -5.20
N THR A 233 -23.15 -5.76 -6.32
CA THR A 233 -24.17 -4.70 -6.35
C THR A 233 -25.59 -5.27 -6.20
N GLN A 234 -26.55 -4.43 -5.79
CA GLN A 234 -27.98 -4.75 -5.86
C GLN A 234 -28.46 -5.01 -7.29
N ASN A 235 -27.79 -4.47 -8.31
CA ASN A 235 -28.15 -4.65 -9.72
C ASN A 235 -27.75 -6.02 -10.29
N TYR A 236 -27.06 -6.87 -9.53
CA TYR A 236 -26.70 -8.23 -9.97
C TYR A 236 -27.97 -9.08 -10.09
N ASP A 237 -28.21 -9.63 -11.28
CA ASP A 237 -29.44 -10.34 -11.67
C ASP A 237 -29.16 -11.74 -12.25
N ASN A 238 -27.91 -12.20 -12.24
CA ASN A 238 -27.56 -13.54 -12.72
C ASN A 238 -27.72 -14.63 -11.63
N THR A 239 -27.42 -15.87 -12.00
CA THR A 239 -27.59 -17.06 -11.15
C THR A 239 -26.53 -17.13 -10.06
N ILE A 240 -26.96 -17.33 -8.82
CA ILE A 240 -26.10 -17.56 -7.64
C ILE A 240 -26.35 -18.97 -7.14
N ASN A 241 -25.29 -19.75 -6.91
CA ASN A 241 -25.37 -21.02 -6.20
C ASN A 241 -25.93 -20.78 -4.78
N GLU A 242 -26.98 -21.49 -4.39
CA GLU A 242 -27.68 -21.31 -3.11
C GLU A 242 -26.73 -21.38 -1.89
N ASN A 243 -25.68 -22.20 -1.98
CA ASN A 243 -24.67 -22.34 -0.93
C ASN A 243 -23.81 -21.07 -0.72
N LEU A 244 -23.82 -20.14 -1.67
CA LEU A 244 -23.10 -18.87 -1.57
C LEU A 244 -23.95 -17.76 -0.92
N LEU A 245 -25.28 -17.90 -0.86
CA LEU A 245 -26.18 -16.84 -0.39
C LEU A 245 -25.80 -16.25 0.99
N PRO A 246 -25.38 -17.04 2.00
CA PRO A 246 -24.98 -16.48 3.31
C PRO A 246 -23.70 -15.62 3.28
N LYS A 247 -22.91 -15.72 2.21
CA LYS A 247 -21.62 -15.03 2.03
C LYS A 247 -21.78 -13.77 1.17
N ILE A 248 -22.94 -13.57 0.55
CA ILE A 248 -23.21 -12.43 -0.31
C ILE A 248 -23.54 -11.20 0.54
N VAL A 249 -22.75 -10.14 0.36
CA VAL A 249 -23.04 -8.81 0.88
C VAL A 249 -23.37 -7.89 -0.28
N ARG A 250 -24.61 -7.37 -0.31
CA ARG A 250 -25.03 -6.43 -1.35
C ARG A 250 -24.80 -4.99 -0.95
N TYR A 251 -24.25 -4.18 -1.84
CA TYR A 251 -24.04 -2.75 -1.64
C TYR A 251 -24.84 -1.89 -2.64
N TYR A 252 -25.11 -0.64 -2.24
CA TYR A 252 -25.76 0.38 -3.06
C TYR A 252 -24.71 1.20 -3.81
N VAL A 253 -25.06 1.62 -5.03
CA VAL A 253 -24.27 2.50 -5.90
C VAL A 253 -24.78 3.93 -5.78
#